data_AF-A0A368GB84-F1
#
_entry.id   AF-A0A368GB84-F1
#
_cell.length_a   1.000
_cell.length_b   1.000
_cell.length_c   1.000
_cell.angle_alpha   90.00
_cell.angle_beta   90.00
_cell.angle_gamma   90.00
#
_symmetry.space_group_name_H-M   'P 1'
#
loop_
_entity.id
_entity.type
_entity.pdbx_description
1 polymer ?
#
loop_
_entity_poly.entity_id
_entity_poly.type
_entity_poly.pdbx_seq_one_letter_code
_entity_poly.pdbx_strand_id
1 'polypeptide(L)' 'MELIHRPAPLLEMRGYLLNLRKERNNSVQTEHQYLYVHQVLLLYFKRAKYLDESTYPYLEEFTKEYRNATKGF' A
#
# COMPACT_ATOMS: atom_id res chain seq x y z
N MET A 1 2.97 -8.88 -13.54
CA MET A 1 3.29 -7.48 -13.91
C MET A 1 2.29 -6.88 -14.92
N GLU A 2 1.20 -7.57 -15.30
CA GLU A 2 0.33 -7.09 -16.39
C GLU A 2 -0.72 -6.04 -16.00
N LEU A 3 -0.95 -5.80 -14.70
CA LEU A 3 -1.96 -4.84 -14.24
C LEU A 3 -1.58 -3.36 -14.49
N ILE A 4 -0.30 -3.07 -14.74
CA ILE A 4 0.22 -1.69 -14.86
C ILE A 4 0.01 -1.12 -16.29
N HIS A 5 -0.28 -1.97 -17.28
CA HIS A 5 -0.38 -1.55 -18.69
C HIS A 5 -1.81 -1.34 -19.20
N ARG A 6 -2.83 -1.54 -18.36
CA ARG A 6 -4.22 -1.24 -18.75
C ARG A 6 -4.57 0.18 -18.28
N PRO A 7 -5.08 1.05 -19.17
CA PRO A 7 -5.64 2.35 -18.78
C PRO A 7 -6.96 2.10 -18.06
N ALA A 8 -6.88 1.66 -16.81
CA ALA A 8 -8.00 1.50 -15.91
C ALA A 8 -7.86 2.53 -14.79
N PRO A 9 -8.95 3.09 -14.27
CA PRO A 9 -8.89 3.94 -13.09
C PRO A 9 -8.22 3.17 -11.95
N LEU A 10 -7.30 3.83 -11.25
CA LEU A 10 -6.72 3.28 -10.02
C LEU A 10 -7.87 3.08 -9.02
N LEU A 11 -8.19 1.82 -8.74
CA LEU A 11 -9.19 1.46 -7.75
C LEU A 11 -8.56 1.49 -6.35
N GLU A 12 -9.40 1.48 -5.31
CA GLU A 12 -8.92 1.34 -3.94
C GLU A 12 -8.06 0.07 -3.77
N MET A 13 -7.00 0.12 -2.94
CA MET A 13 -6.12 -1.05 -2.70
C MET A 13 -6.88 -2.29 -2.22
N ARG A 14 -7.99 -2.11 -1.50
CA ARG A 14 -8.90 -3.20 -1.13
C ARG A 14 -9.43 -3.94 -2.36
N GLY A 15 -9.81 -3.22 -3.42
CA GLY A 15 -10.26 -3.80 -4.68
C GLY A 15 -9.19 -4.65 -5.35
N TYR A 16 -7.95 -4.15 -5.40
CA TYR A 16 -6.81 -4.92 -5.93
C TYR A 16 -6.54 -6.20 -5.11
N LEU A 17 -6.59 -6.13 -3.78
CA LEU A 17 -6.41 -7.31 -2.94
C LEU A 17 -7.52 -8.34 -3.12
N LEU A 18 -8.78 -7.90 -3.23
CA LEU A 18 -9.91 -8.79 -3.50
C LEU A 18 -9.75 -9.49 -4.85
N ASN A 19 -9.28 -8.80 -5.88
CA ASN A 19 -9.00 -9.41 -7.17
C ASN A 19 -7.83 -10.39 -7.10
N LEU A 20 -6.73 -10.05 -6.41
CA LEU A 20 -5.61 -10.95 -6.20
C LEU A 20 -6.04 -12.26 -5.51
N ARG A 21 -6.95 -12.17 -4.54
CA ARG A 21 -7.47 -13.34 -3.83
C ARG A 21 -8.35 -14.26 -4.68
N LYS A 22 -8.87 -13.79 -5.83
CA LYS A 22 -9.56 -14.64 -6.82
C LYS A 22 -8.59 -15.53 -7.58
N GLU A 23 -7.38 -15.03 -7.84
CA GLU A 23 -6.32 -15.80 -8.54
C GLU A 23 -5.58 -16.73 -7.59
N ARG A 24 -5.33 -16.28 -6.35
CA ARG A 24 -4.65 -17.07 -5.31
C ARG A 24 -5.22 -16.78 -3.93
N ASN A 25 -5.86 -17.79 -3.34
CA ASN A 25 -6.44 -17.67 -2.00
C ASN A 25 -5.39 -17.24 -0.95
N ASN A 26 -5.87 -16.63 0.13
CA ASN A 26 -5.05 -16.27 1.29
C ASN A 26 -3.80 -15.42 0.94
N SER A 27 -3.86 -14.66 -0.15
CA SER A 27 -2.87 -13.60 -0.42
C SER A 27 -3.12 -12.43 0.53
N VAL A 28 -2.06 -11.95 1.21
CA VAL A 28 -2.10 -10.95 2.30
C VAL A 28 -3.14 -11.33 3.38
N GLN A 29 -2.73 -12.08 4.39
CA GLN A 29 -3.62 -12.75 5.34
C GLN A 29 -3.90 -11.94 6.59
N THR A 30 -2.88 -11.21 7.09
CA THR A 30 -2.98 -10.48 8.34
C THR A 30 -3.08 -8.98 8.11
N GLU A 31 -3.64 -8.27 9.07
CA GLU A 31 -3.70 -6.81 9.07
C GLU A 31 -2.29 -6.19 9.00
N HIS A 32 -1.32 -6.78 9.69
CA HIS A 32 0.09 -6.37 9.64
C HIS A 32 0.67 -6.49 8.21
N GLN A 33 0.38 -7.57 7.49
CA GLN A 33 0.81 -7.71 6.09
C GLN A 33 0.14 -6.66 5.20
N TYR A 34 -1.14 -6.36 5.45
CA TYR A 34 -1.86 -5.32 4.71
C TYR A 34 -1.24 -3.94 4.92
N LEU A 35 -0.97 -3.57 6.18
CA LEU A 35 -0.30 -2.32 6.54
C LEU A 35 1.12 -2.23 5.96
N TYR A 36 1.89 -3.32 6.01
CA TYR A 36 3.23 -3.37 5.43
C TYR A 36 3.22 -3.09 3.92
N VAL A 37 2.28 -3.68 3.17
CA VAL A 37 2.12 -3.42 1.74
C VAL A 37 1.83 -1.93 1.48
N HIS A 38 0.96 -1.31 2.29
CA HIS A 38 0.66 0.13 2.17
C HIS A 38 1.89 0.99 2.45
N GLN A 39 2.65 0.68 3.51
CA GLN A 39 3.88 1.38 3.85
C GLN A 39 4.91 1.33 2.72
N VAL A 40 5.11 0.15 2.10
CA VAL A 40 6.06 -0.01 0.98
C VAL A 40 5.61 0.78 -0.24
N LEU A 41 4.33 0.71 -0.60
CA LEU A 41 3.79 1.42 -1.76
C LEU A 41 3.87 2.95 -1.59
N LEU A 42 3.47 3.47 -0.43
CA LEU A 42 3.51 4.91 -0.17
C LEU A 42 4.95 5.45 -0.16
N LEU A 43 5.90 4.71 0.43
CA LEU A 43 7.32 5.06 0.36
C LEU A 43 7.84 5.06 -1.08
N TYR A 44 7.45 4.08 -1.88
CA TYR A 44 7.81 4.01 -3.30
C TYR A 44 7.25 5.23 -4.05
N PHE A 45 5.97 5.56 -3.89
CA PHE A 45 5.35 6.70 -4.55
C PHE A 45 5.97 8.05 -4.15
N LYS A 46 6.34 8.22 -2.87
CA LYS A 46 7.11 9.41 -2.42
C LYS A 46 8.45 9.49 -3.16
N ARG A 47 9.23 8.40 -3.17
CA ARG A 47 10.56 8.37 -3.83
C ARG A 47 10.48 8.56 -5.34
N ALA A 48 9.45 8.02 -5.97
CA ALA A 48 9.20 8.14 -7.41
C ALA A 48 8.55 9.48 -7.81
N LYS A 49 8.26 10.37 -6.85
CA LYS A 49 7.60 11.67 -7.07
C LYS A 49 6.21 11.54 -7.73
N TYR A 50 5.49 10.47 -7.39
CA TYR A 50 4.09 10.27 -7.80
C TYR A 50 3.09 10.84 -6.78
N LEU A 51 3.58 11.30 -5.63
CA LEU A 51 2.76 11.97 -4.61
C LEU A 51 3.00 13.47 -4.67
N ASP A 52 1.93 14.23 -4.46
CA ASP A 52 2.01 15.68 -4.28
C ASP A 52 2.67 16.02 -2.93
N GLU A 53 3.44 17.11 -2.87
CA GLU A 53 4.17 17.50 -1.66
C GLU A 53 3.23 17.79 -0.48
N SER A 54 1.99 18.24 -0.74
CA SER A 54 0.97 18.41 0.30
C SER A 54 0.63 17.12 1.04
N THR A 55 0.91 15.96 0.46
CA THR A 55 0.64 14.65 1.06
C THR A 55 1.73 14.16 2.02
N TYR A 56 2.91 14.80 2.01
CA TYR A 56 4.08 14.34 2.77
C TYR A 56 3.88 14.34 4.29
N PRO A 57 3.24 15.35 4.91
CA PRO A 57 3.01 15.33 6.36
C PRO A 57 2.18 14.12 6.81
N TYR A 58 1.12 13.79 6.07
CA TYR A 58 0.26 12.64 6.36
C TYR A 58 1.00 11.30 6.20
N LEU A 59 1.88 11.20 5.20
CA LEU A 59 2.70 10.02 5.02
C LEU A 59 3.73 9.84 6.15
N GLU A 60 4.29 10.94 6.65
CA GLU A 60 5.23 10.90 7.77
C GLU A 60 4.53 10.52 9.09
N GLU A 61 3.34 11.05 9.33
CA GLU A 61 2.47 10.67 10.44
C GLU A 61 2.11 9.18 10.38
N PHE A 62 1.58 8.71 9.24
CA PHE A 62 1.28 7.30 9.01
C PHE A 62 2.51 6.41 9.25
N THR A 63 3.67 6.79 8.71
CA THR A 63 4.91 6.01 8.87
C THR A 63 5.35 5.93 10.33
N LYS A 64 5.15 7.01 11.10
CA LYS A 64 5.47 7.05 12.54
C LYS A 64 4.52 6.14 13.32
N GLU A 65 3.22 6.24 13.08
CA GLU A 65 2.21 5.38 13.71
C GLU A 65 2.43 3.90 13.38
N TYR A 66 2.65 3.59 12.11
CA TYR A 66 2.98 2.24 11.65
C TYR A 66 4.18 1.67 12.40
N ARG A 67 5.30 2.41 12.46
CA ARG A 67 6.51 1.96 13.18
C ARG A 67 6.26 1.72 14.67
N ASN A 68 5.42 2.55 15.30
CA ASN A 68 5.06 2.37 16.70
C ASN A 68 4.21 1.13 16.90
N ALA A 69 3.21 0.92 16.03
CA ALA A 69 2.32 -0.24 16.07
C ALA A 69 3.04 -1.56 15.78
N THR A 70 4.06 -1.54 14.94
CA THR A 70 4.86 -2.74 14.60
C THR A 70 6.12 -2.89 15.45
N LYS A 71 6.30 -2.08 16.50
CA LYS A 71 7.50 -2.16 17.34
C LYS A 71 7.44 -3.43 18.21
N GLY A 72 8.36 -4.36 17.98
CA GLY A 72 8.45 -5.61 18.75
C GLY A 72 7.75 -6.82 18.13
N PHE A 73 7.23 -6.67 16.91
CA PHE A 73 7.00 -7.79 15.99
C PHE A 73 8.27 -8.09 15.18
#